data_AF-A0A257RTY6-F1
#
_entry.id   AF-A0A257RTY6-F1
#
_cell.length_a   1.000
_cell.length_b   1.000
_cell.length_c   1.000
_cell.angle_alpha   90.00
_cell.angle_beta   90.00
_cell.angle_gamma   90.00
#
_symmetry.space_group_name_H-M   'P 1'
#
loop_
_entity.id
_entity.type
_entity.pdbx_description
1 polymer ?
#
loop_
_entity_poly.entity_id
_entity_poly.type
_entity_poly.pdbx_seq_one_letter_code
_entity_poly.pdbx_strand_id
1 'polypeptide(L)'
;MNRLVRETSPYLRQHAGNPVDWYPWGDEALTRARDEDRPILLSIGYAACHWCHVMERESFEDPLTAHVMNEQFVSIKVDREERPDVDSVYMDAVVALTGRGGWPMTVFLTPAGEPFFGG
;
A
#
# COMPACT_ATOMS: atom_id res chain seq x y z
N MET A 1 8.00 -5.64 -13.93
CA MET A 1 8.58 -5.59 -12.57
C MET A 1 8.60 -4.14 -12.12
N ASN A 2 8.11 -3.87 -10.90
CA ASN A 2 8.06 -2.55 -10.28
C ASN A 2 9.25 -2.34 -9.31
N ARG A 3 9.23 -1.26 -8.51
CA ARG A 3 10.36 -0.85 -7.63
C ARG A 3 10.64 -1.84 -6.50
N LEU A 4 9.66 -2.62 -6.09
CA LEU A 4 9.79 -3.56 -4.96
C LEU A 4 10.83 -4.68 -5.22
N VAL A 5 11.27 -4.86 -6.47
CA VAL A 5 12.37 -5.79 -6.81
C VAL A 5 13.68 -5.46 -6.08
N ARG A 6 13.85 -4.22 -5.61
CA ARG A 6 15.05 -3.72 -4.91
C ARG A 6 14.97 -3.84 -3.39
N GLU A 7 13.81 -4.19 -2.84
CA GLU A 7 13.60 -4.28 -1.40
C GLU A 7 14.25 -5.53 -0.78
N THR A 8 14.59 -5.45 0.50
CA THR A 8 15.10 -6.60 1.26
C THR A 8 14.00 -7.52 1.75
N SER A 9 12.82 -6.96 2.06
CA SER A 9 11.65 -7.72 2.50
C SER A 9 11.26 -8.79 1.48
N PRO A 10 11.22 -10.09 1.88
CA PRO A 10 10.67 -11.14 1.06
C PRO A 10 9.19 -10.89 0.70
N TYR A 11 8.42 -10.29 1.62
CA TYR A 11 7.02 -9.94 1.41
C TYR A 11 6.87 -8.88 0.30
N LEU A 12 7.64 -7.80 0.34
CA LEU A 12 7.60 -6.77 -0.71
C LEU A 12 8.04 -7.32 -2.07
N ARG A 13 9.10 -8.14 -2.08
CA ARG A 13 9.60 -8.76 -3.31
C ARG A 13 8.60 -9.71 -3.98
N GLN A 14 7.71 -10.35 -3.22
CA GLN A 14 6.63 -11.17 -3.79
C GLN A 14 5.74 -10.33 -4.73
N HIS A 15 5.48 -9.07 -4.37
CA HIS A 15 4.65 -8.15 -5.15
C HIS A 15 5.40 -7.43 -6.29
N ALA A 16 6.69 -7.71 -6.50
CA ALA A 16 7.50 -7.02 -7.51
C ALA A 16 7.07 -7.31 -8.96
N GLY A 17 6.37 -8.43 -9.17
CA GLY A 17 5.82 -8.85 -10.45
C GLY A 17 4.46 -8.22 -10.79
N ASN A 18 3.78 -7.62 -9.82
CA ASN A 18 2.39 -7.20 -9.97
C ASN A 18 2.28 -6.05 -10.98
N PRO A 19 1.17 -5.99 -11.76
CA PRO A 19 0.93 -4.92 -12.72
C PRO A 19 0.74 -3.54 -12.07
N VAL A 20 0.41 -3.48 -10.78
CA VAL A 20 0.40 -2.23 -10.00
C VAL A 20 1.83 -1.67 -9.91
N ASP A 21 1.99 -0.37 -10.17
CA ASP A 21 3.25 0.38 -10.06
C ASP A 21 3.56 0.67 -8.59
N TRP A 22 3.86 -0.40 -7.83
CA TRP A 22 4.14 -0.29 -6.41
C TRP A 22 5.44 0.48 -6.13
N TYR A 23 5.34 1.35 -5.15
CA TYR A 23 6.47 1.97 -4.46
C TYR A 23 6.63 1.35 -3.06
N PRO A 24 7.87 1.23 -2.56
CA PRO A 24 8.09 1.10 -1.13
C PRO A 24 7.73 2.42 -0.42
N TRP A 25 7.51 2.36 0.88
CA TRP A 25 7.34 3.57 1.67
C TRP A 25 8.63 4.39 1.72
N GLY A 26 8.57 5.66 1.31
CA GLY A 26 9.71 6.56 1.37
C GLY A 26 9.51 7.85 0.59
N ASP A 27 10.54 8.70 0.60
CA ASP A 27 10.48 10.05 0.05
C ASP A 27 10.15 10.10 -1.44
N GLU A 28 10.56 9.10 -2.23
CA GLU A 28 10.26 9.03 -3.66
C GLU A 28 8.74 9.00 -3.90
N ALA A 29 8.03 8.10 -3.22
CA ALA A 29 6.59 7.94 -3.38
C ALA A 29 5.82 9.14 -2.82
N LEU A 30 6.21 9.60 -1.62
CA LEU A 30 5.56 10.73 -0.95
C LEU A 30 5.76 12.04 -1.72
N THR A 31 6.94 12.25 -2.32
CA THR A 31 7.21 13.43 -3.14
C THR A 31 6.45 13.36 -4.45
N ARG A 32 6.42 12.20 -5.11
CA ARG A 32 5.62 12.01 -6.32
C ARG A 32 4.13 12.31 -6.09
N ALA A 33 3.57 11.83 -4.98
CA ALA A 33 2.17 12.10 -4.63
C ALA A 33 1.90 13.60 -4.50
N ARG A 34 2.79 14.35 -3.83
CA ARG A 34 2.69 15.80 -3.69
C ARG A 34 2.87 16.55 -5.00
N ASP A 35 3.89 16.19 -5.79
CA ASP A 35 4.21 16.88 -7.04
C ASP A 35 3.14 16.67 -8.11
N GLU A 36 2.51 15.50 -8.13
CA GLU A 36 1.43 15.18 -9.06
C GLU A 36 0.03 15.55 -8.51
N ASP A 37 -0.08 16.02 -7.26
CA ASP A 37 -1.35 16.24 -6.54
C ASP A 37 -2.26 14.99 -6.58
N ARG A 38 -1.65 13.81 -6.41
CA ARG A 38 -2.32 12.51 -6.52
C ARG A 38 -2.46 11.82 -5.17
N PRO A 39 -3.64 11.27 -4.86
CA PRO A 39 -3.85 10.53 -3.62
C PRO A 39 -2.97 9.27 -3.57
N ILE A 40 -2.69 8.82 -2.35
CA ILE A 40 -1.91 7.61 -2.09
C ILE A 40 -2.86 6.47 -1.78
N LEU A 41 -2.64 5.31 -2.38
CA LEU A 41 -3.22 4.04 -1.93
C LEU A 41 -2.13 3.29 -1.16
N LEU A 42 -2.27 3.26 0.17
CA LEU A 42 -1.34 2.59 1.07
C LEU A 42 -1.85 1.20 1.42
N SER A 43 -1.06 0.16 1.11
CA SER A 43 -1.37 -1.23 1.43
C SER A 43 -0.32 -1.83 2.37
N ILE A 44 -0.70 -2.05 3.62
CA ILE A 44 0.17 -2.61 4.67
C ILE A 44 -0.17 -4.08 4.93
N GLY A 45 0.85 -4.94 4.93
CA GLY A 45 0.70 -6.37 5.20
C GLY A 45 2.00 -7.01 5.70
N TYR A 46 2.03 -8.34 5.73
CA TYR A 46 3.16 -9.17 6.14
C TYR A 46 3.05 -10.56 5.50
N ALA A 47 4.16 -11.30 5.46
CA ALA A 47 4.24 -12.58 4.75
C ALA A 47 3.22 -13.65 5.21
N ALA A 48 2.96 -13.75 6.52
CA ALA A 48 2.07 -14.77 7.09
C ALA A 48 0.57 -14.40 7.04
N CYS A 49 0.21 -13.25 6.46
CA CYS A 49 -1.17 -12.76 6.39
C CYS A 49 -1.98 -13.48 5.31
N HIS A 50 -2.91 -14.36 5.69
CA HIS A 50 -3.75 -15.10 4.74
C HIS A 50 -4.53 -14.19 3.78
N TRP A 51 -5.19 -13.17 4.30
CA TRP A 51 -6.02 -12.25 3.50
C TRP A 51 -5.21 -11.33 2.60
N CYS A 52 -3.93 -11.10 2.90
CA CYS A 52 -3.03 -10.32 2.06
C CYS A 52 -2.75 -11.06 0.73
N HIS A 53 -2.63 -12.38 0.78
CA HIS A 53 -2.48 -13.22 -0.42
C HIS A 53 -3.77 -13.29 -1.25
N VAL A 54 -4.94 -13.27 -0.60
CA VAL A 54 -6.25 -13.22 -1.30
C VAL A 54 -6.41 -11.90 -2.04
N MET A 55 -6.16 -10.77 -1.37
CA MET A 55 -6.22 -9.43 -1.96
C MET A 55 -5.24 -9.28 -3.13
N GLU A 56 -4.04 -9.84 -3.02
CA GLU A 56 -3.07 -9.85 -4.12
C GLU A 56 -3.65 -10.52 -5.37
N ARG A 57 -4.08 -11.78 -5.22
CA ARG A 57 -4.55 -12.59 -6.33
C ARG A 57 -5.82 -12.04 -6.99
N GLU A 58 -6.72 -11.48 -6.19
CA GLU A 58 -8.05 -11.05 -6.66
C GLU A 58 -8.10 -9.60 -7.10
N SER A 59 -7.09 -8.78 -6.78
CA SER A 59 -7.09 -7.36 -7.11
C SER A 59 -5.77 -6.86 -7.67
N PHE A 60 -4.64 -7.13 -7.02
CA PHE A 60 -3.36 -6.52 -7.42
C PHE A 60 -2.70 -7.20 -8.63
N GLU A 61 -3.06 -8.45 -8.92
CA GLU A 61 -2.65 -9.17 -10.14
C GLU A 61 -3.58 -8.90 -11.34
N ASP A 62 -4.79 -8.37 -11.12
CA ASP A 62 -5.75 -8.08 -12.17
C ASP A 62 -5.31 -6.85 -13.00
N PRO A 63 -5.05 -6.96 -14.31
CA PRO A 63 -4.56 -5.86 -15.11
C PRO A 63 -5.51 -4.66 -15.20
N LEU A 64 -6.83 -4.89 -15.14
CA LEU A 64 -7.81 -3.80 -15.23
C LEU A 64 -7.84 -2.98 -13.94
N THR A 65 -7.85 -3.66 -12.79
CA THR A 65 -7.75 -3.04 -11.47
C THR A 65 -6.44 -2.27 -11.34
N ALA A 66 -5.32 -2.90 -11.73
CA ALA A 66 -4.01 -2.26 -11.70
C ALA A 66 -3.92 -1.05 -12.62
N HIS A 67 -4.56 -1.07 -13.78
CA HIS A 67 -4.62 0.09 -14.67
C HIS A 67 -5.31 1.27 -13.99
N VAL A 68 -6.48 1.06 -13.39
CA VAL A 68 -7.19 2.12 -12.63
C VAL A 68 -6.33 2.60 -11.46
N MET A 69 -5.71 1.69 -10.71
CA MET A 69 -4.83 2.05 -9.59
C MET A 69 -3.67 2.94 -10.06
N ASN A 70 -3.01 2.56 -11.15
CA ASN A 70 -1.85 3.26 -11.70
C ASN A 70 -2.21 4.63 -12.28
N GLU A 71 -3.43 4.82 -12.78
CA GLU A 71 -3.92 6.12 -13.26
C GLU A 71 -4.33 7.03 -12.11
N GLN A 72 -4.96 6.48 -11.05
CA GLN A 72 -5.61 7.30 -10.03
C GLN A 72 -4.75 7.53 -8.78
N PHE A 73 -3.80 6.64 -8.47
CA PHE A 73 -3.07 6.68 -7.19
C PHE A 73 -1.57 6.53 -7.34
N VAL A 74 -0.84 7.11 -6.38
CA VAL A 74 0.50 6.62 -6.03
C VAL A 74 0.32 5.44 -5.09
N SER A 75 0.59 4.23 -5.57
CA SER A 75 0.36 2.99 -4.83
C SER A 75 1.60 2.60 -4.02
N ILE A 76 1.48 2.53 -2.69
CA ILE A 76 2.58 2.23 -1.77
C ILE A 76 2.32 0.90 -1.04
N LYS A 77 3.32 0.00 -1.07
CA LYS A 77 3.29 -1.28 -0.35
C LYS A 77 4.21 -1.21 0.86
N VAL A 78 3.73 -1.66 2.02
CA VAL A 78 4.50 -1.66 3.26
C VAL A 78 4.48 -3.04 3.89
N ASP A 79 5.67 -3.49 4.30
CA ASP A 79 5.85 -4.61 5.20
C ASP A 79 5.83 -4.10 6.64
N ARG A 80 4.83 -4.50 7.43
CA ARG A 80 4.75 -4.10 8.84
C ARG A 80 5.89 -4.68 9.69
N GLU A 81 6.50 -5.79 9.27
CA GLU A 81 7.60 -6.41 10.02
C GLU A 81 8.87 -5.54 9.94
N GLU A 82 9.05 -4.84 8.81
CA GLU A 82 10.13 -3.86 8.62
C GLU A 82 9.74 -2.45 9.08
N ARG A 83 8.45 -2.07 8.98
CA ARG A 83 7.93 -0.73 9.31
C ARG A 83 6.74 -0.74 10.28
N PRO A 84 6.94 -1.22 11.53
CA PRO A 84 5.88 -1.23 12.53
C PRO A 84 5.45 0.19 12.95
N ASP A 85 6.32 1.18 12.76
CA ASP A 85 6.05 2.60 12.99
C ASP A 85 4.97 3.14 12.05
N VAL A 86 5.05 2.78 10.75
CA VAL A 86 4.05 3.15 9.74
C VAL A 86 2.76 2.38 9.99
N ASP A 87 2.87 1.08 10.26
CA ASP A 87 1.73 0.21 10.59
C ASP A 87 0.88 0.79 11.74
N SER A 88 1.50 1.16 12.86
CA SER A 88 0.76 1.67 14.03
C SER A 88 0.01 2.95 13.73
N VAL A 89 0.62 3.91 13.02
CA VAL A 89 -0.01 5.20 12.73
C VAL A 89 -1.28 5.03 11.89
N TYR A 90 -1.21 4.20 10.85
CA TYR A 90 -2.34 4.00 9.96
C TYR A 90 -3.37 3.02 10.53
N MET A 91 -2.96 2.08 11.39
CA MET A 91 -3.90 1.23 12.12
C MET A 91 -4.76 2.06 13.08
N ASP A 92 -4.15 2.97 13.83
CA ASP A 92 -4.88 3.89 14.72
C ASP A 92 -5.88 4.75 13.94
N ALA A 93 -5.48 5.24 12.76
CA ALA A 93 -6.37 5.99 11.87
C ALA A 93 -7.54 5.14 11.36
N VAL A 94 -7.30 3.91 10.91
CA VAL A 94 -8.36 3.00 10.43
C VAL A 94 -9.33 2.63 11.55
N VAL A 95 -8.82 2.36 12.76
CA VAL A 95 -9.66 2.10 13.93
C VAL A 95 -10.49 3.33 14.28
N ALA A 96 -9.92 4.53 14.22
CA ALA A 96 -10.66 5.76 14.46
C ALA A 96 -11.76 6.01 13.41
N LEU A 97 -11.50 5.68 12.13
CA LEU A 97 -12.45 5.86 11.02
C LEU A 97 -13.57 4.81 11.00
N THR A 98 -13.26 3.56 11.37
CA THR A 98 -14.17 2.41 11.14
C THR A 98 -14.61 1.66 12.40
N GLY A 99 -13.98 1.94 13.54
CA GLY A 99 -14.21 1.25 14.82
C GLY A 99 -13.54 -0.13 14.92
N ARG A 100 -12.82 -0.57 13.89
CA ARG A 100 -12.11 -1.86 13.85
C ARG A 100 -10.83 -1.75 13.03
N GLY A 101 -9.93 -2.72 13.18
CA GLY A 101 -8.68 -2.77 12.44
C GLY A 101 -8.32 -4.20 12.06
N GLY A 102 -7.39 -4.35 11.11
CA GLY A 102 -6.95 -5.66 10.63
C GLY A 102 -5.99 -5.55 9.45
N TRP A 103 -5.51 -6.70 8.98
CA TRP A 103 -4.64 -6.82 7.81
C TRP A 103 -5.26 -7.76 6.77
N PRO A 104 -5.06 -7.52 5.45
CA PRO A 104 -4.32 -6.40 4.86
C PRO A 104 -5.04 -5.08 5.12
N MET A 105 -4.27 -4.07 5.53
CA MET A 105 -4.83 -2.74 5.78
C MET A 105 -4.70 -1.93 4.49
N THR A 106 -5.82 -1.42 3.99
CA THR A 106 -5.82 -0.53 2.82
C THR A 106 -6.31 0.85 3.24
N VAL A 107 -5.48 1.87 3.03
CA VAL A 107 -5.76 3.25 3.45
C VAL A 107 -5.55 4.18 2.27
N PHE A 108 -6.51 5.06 2.03
CA PHE A 108 -6.41 6.12 1.04
C PHE A 108 -6.01 7.41 1.74
N LEU A 109 -4.92 8.00 1.28
CA LEU A 109 -4.34 9.21 1.86
C LEU A 109 -4.39 10.36 0.86
N THR A 110 -4.48 11.57 1.39
CA THR A 110 -4.20 12.78 0.62
C THR A 110 -2.74 12.76 0.12
N PRO A 111 -2.37 13.62 -0.85
CA PRO A 111 -0.97 13.80 -1.23
C PRO A 111 -0.04 14.16 -0.06
N ALA A 112 -0.58 14.76 1.00
CA ALA A 112 0.16 15.10 2.22
C ALA A 112 0.35 13.90 3.17
N GLY A 113 -0.24 12.75 2.88
CA GLY A 113 -0.19 11.54 3.71
C GLY A 113 -1.28 11.47 4.79
N GLU A 114 -2.31 12.32 4.71
CA GLU A 114 -3.40 12.32 5.69
C GLU A 114 -4.48 11.30 5.31
N PRO A 115 -4.89 10.38 6.21
CA PRO A 115 -5.89 9.37 5.89
C PRO A 115 -7.30 9.97 5.79
N PHE A 116 -8.03 9.64 4.72
CA PHE A 116 -9.43 10.04 4.56
C PHE A 116 -10.39 8.85 4.36
N PHE A 117 -9.88 7.67 4.04
CA PHE A 117 -10.64 6.43 3.97
C PHE A 117 -9.72 5.25 4.28
N GLY A 118 -10.22 4.19 4.89
CA GLY A 118 -9.45 2.96 5.08
C GLY A 118 -10.24 1.87 5.78
N GLY A 119 -9.72 0.64 5.74
CA GLY A 119 -10.36 -0.56 6.30
C GLY A 119 -9.54 -1.81 6.11
#